data_AF-A0A4P9ZFT4-F1
#
_entry.id   AF-A0A4P9ZFT4-F1
#
_cell.length_a   1.000
_cell.length_b   1.000
_cell.length_c   1.000
_cell.angle_alpha   90.00
_cell.angle_beta   90.00
_cell.angle_gamma   90.00
#
_symmetry.space_group_name_H-M   'P 1'
#
loop_
_entity.id
_entity.type
_entity.pdbx_description
1 polymer ?
#
loop_
_entity_poly.entity_id
_entity_poly.type
_entity_poly.pdbx_seq_one_letter_code
_entity_poly.pdbx_strand_id
1 'polypeptide(L)'
;MTRIASTPFIGYFIASGHSTMVISLFTYLCITDFVDGYVARKYNLKTVLGSILDPLADKFLMTTCTLALYFGGGIPLYVASIIIGRDMMLSFMAFYMRYTSLPAPKTLRRYFDPKISTHTVLPNMLGKINTALQMVYVGGLVFLPGLEHILALPLDTIFSWYGVVVAGTTLASGCSYLFSRGTVRLPVQ
;
A
#
# COMPACT_ATOMS: atom_id res chain seq x y z
N MET A 1 10.53 10.04 -3.71
CA MET A 1 11.79 9.43 -3.18
C MET A 1 11.95 9.61 -1.68
N THR A 2 11.72 10.82 -1.16
CA THR A 2 11.69 11.13 0.29
C THR A 2 10.90 10.10 1.10
N ARG A 3 9.78 9.62 0.56
CA ARG A 3 8.97 8.56 1.17
C ARG A 3 9.74 7.30 1.53
N ILE A 4 10.51 6.72 0.60
CA ILE A 4 11.25 5.48 0.85
C ILE A 4 12.28 5.68 1.98
N ALA A 5 12.93 6.84 2.00
CA ALA A 5 13.91 7.17 3.04
C ALA A 5 13.26 7.41 4.41
N SER A 6 12.08 8.04 4.44
CA SER A 6 11.37 8.40 5.67
C SER A 6 10.51 7.28 6.27
N THR A 7 10.11 6.27 5.48
CA THR A 7 9.33 5.11 5.94
C THR A 7 9.96 4.38 7.14
N PRO A 8 11.25 4.02 7.20
CA PRO A 8 11.80 3.35 8.39
C PRO A 8 11.71 4.23 9.65
N PHE A 9 11.83 5.55 9.52
CA PHE A 9 11.69 6.47 10.64
C PHE A 9 10.27 6.49 11.20
N ILE A 10 9.23 6.39 10.36
CA ILE A 10 7.86 6.31 10.87
C ILE A 10 7.64 5.04 11.67
N GLY A 11 8.16 3.91 11.21
CA GLY A 11 8.08 2.64 11.93
C GLY A 11 8.77 2.72 13.29
N TYR A 12 9.94 3.36 13.34
CA TYR A 12 10.67 3.61 14.59
C TYR A 12 9.90 4.50 15.57
N PHE A 13 9.28 5.59 15.09
CA PHE A 13 8.51 6.48 15.96
C PHE A 13 7.21 5.85 16.48
N ILE A 14 6.57 4.99 15.68
CA ILE A 14 5.42 4.20 16.12
C ILE A 14 5.87 3.22 17.21
N ALA A 15 6.96 2.49 16.99
CA ALA A 15 7.48 1.52 17.96
C ALA A 15 7.96 2.16 19.27
N SER A 16 8.44 3.40 19.22
CA SER A 16 8.87 4.16 20.41
C SER A 16 7.74 4.93 21.09
N GLY A 17 6.50 4.85 20.60
CA GLY A 17 5.32 5.47 21.22
C GLY A 17 5.24 7.00 21.11
N HIS A 18 6.04 7.63 20.23
CA HIS A 18 6.05 9.08 20.05
C HIS A 18 4.94 9.53 19.08
N SER A 19 3.69 9.46 19.52
CA SER A 19 2.49 9.72 18.70
C SER A 19 2.53 11.07 17.96
N THR A 20 3.02 12.14 18.59
CA THR A 20 3.11 13.47 17.95
C THR A 20 4.09 13.48 16.76
N MET A 21 5.25 12.83 16.91
CA MET A 21 6.24 12.73 15.84
C MET A 21 5.71 11.89 14.68
N VAL A 22 5.07 10.76 15.01
CA VAL A 22 4.40 9.88 14.04
C VAL A 22 3.38 10.65 13.20
N ILE A 23 2.48 11.38 13.85
CA ILE A 23 1.44 12.17 13.18
C ILE A 23 2.08 13.22 12.28
N SER A 24 3.05 13.99 12.79
CA SER A 24 3.72 15.03 12.00
C SER A 24 4.44 14.47 10.77
N LEU A 25 5.14 13.35 10.91
CA LEU A 25 5.87 12.71 9.83
C LEU A 25 4.92 12.07 8.82
N PHE A 26 3.85 11.42 9.27
CA PHE A 26 2.81 10.87 8.39
C PHE A 26 2.15 11.97 7.57
N THR A 27 1.75 13.08 8.20
CA THR A 27 1.19 14.25 7.51
C THR A 27 2.17 14.80 6.49
N TYR A 28 3.45 14.94 6.84
CA TYR A 28 4.50 15.37 5.91
C TYR A 28 4.60 14.43 4.69
N LEU A 29 4.54 13.12 4.90
CA LEU A 29 4.58 12.13 3.83
C LEU A 29 3.37 12.20 2.90
N CYS A 30 2.16 12.38 3.46
CA CYS A 30 0.94 12.56 2.67
C CYS A 30 0.95 13.85 1.84
N ILE A 31 1.40 14.97 2.42
CA ILE A 31 1.51 16.25 1.71
C ILE A 31 2.52 16.14 0.57
N THR A 32 3.68 15.53 0.85
CA THR A 32 4.73 15.37 -0.16
C THR A 32 4.25 14.52 -1.35
N ASP A 33 3.50 13.45 -1.10
CA ASP A 33 2.90 12.62 -2.16
C ASP A 33 1.92 13.41 -3.03
N PHE A 34 1.05 14.21 -2.39
CA PHE A 34 0.09 15.03 -3.10
C PHE A 34 0.78 16.09 -3.97
N VAL A 35 1.83 16.72 -3.45
CA VAL A 35 2.63 17.73 -4.17
C VAL A 35 3.39 17.09 -5.33
N ASP A 36 4.10 15.99 -5.10
CA ASP A 36 4.84 15.26 -6.14
C ASP A 36 3.90 14.81 -7.26
N GLY A 37 2.73 14.27 -6.91
CA GLY A 37 1.70 13.86 -7.86
C GLY A 37 1.08 15.04 -8.63
N TYR A 38 0.88 16.19 -7.97
CA TYR A 38 0.40 17.41 -8.63
C TYR A 38 1.43 17.95 -9.63
N VAL A 39 2.69 18.06 -9.23
CA VAL A 39 3.80 18.53 -10.08
C VAL A 39 3.99 17.58 -11.27
N ALA A 40 4.02 16.27 -11.05
CA ALA A 40 4.17 15.29 -12.12
C ALA A 40 3.06 15.39 -13.18
N ARG A 41 1.80 15.63 -12.75
CA ARG A 41 0.65 15.85 -13.65
C ARG A 41 0.74 17.17 -14.40
N LYS A 42 1.10 18.26 -13.70
CA LYS A 42 1.15 19.61 -14.27
C LYS A 42 2.25 19.75 -15.34
N TYR A 43 3.39 19.10 -15.13
CA TYR A 43 4.54 19.20 -16.03
C TYR A 43 4.71 17.99 -16.96
N ASN A 44 3.76 17.05 -16.98
CA ASN A 44 3.86 15.78 -17.73
C ASN A 44 5.18 15.01 -17.48
N LEU A 45 5.77 15.18 -16.29
CA LEU A 45 7.03 14.56 -15.89
C LEU A 45 6.78 13.11 -15.44
N LYS A 46 6.31 12.27 -16.36
CA LYS A 46 6.21 10.83 -16.11
C LYS A 46 7.55 10.17 -16.39
N THR A 47 8.36 10.03 -15.35
CA THR A 47 9.57 9.23 -15.44
C THR A 47 9.27 7.75 -15.25
N VAL A 48 10.03 6.92 -15.95
CA VAL A 48 9.92 5.46 -15.94
C VAL A 48 10.29 4.88 -14.57
N LEU A 49 11.32 5.46 -13.95
CA LEU A 49 11.72 5.08 -12.61
C LEU A 49 10.63 5.45 -11.60
N GLY A 50 10.00 6.63 -11.73
CA GLY A 50 8.88 7.05 -10.89
C GLY A 50 7.68 6.10 -10.97
N SER A 51 7.27 5.69 -12.18
CA SER A 51 6.09 4.82 -12.34
C SER A 51 6.24 3.43 -11.69
N ILE A 52 7.47 2.98 -11.43
CA ILE A 52 7.77 1.73 -10.71
C ILE A 52 8.05 1.99 -9.23
N LEU A 53 8.77 3.06 -8.91
CA LEU A 53 9.17 3.40 -7.55
C LEU A 53 8.02 3.94 -6.71
N ASP A 54 7.03 4.62 -7.31
CA ASP A 54 5.89 5.17 -6.58
C ASP A 54 4.99 4.05 -5.99
N PRO A 55 4.53 3.04 -6.77
CA PRO A 55 3.77 1.92 -6.21
C PRO A 55 4.57 1.06 -5.23
N LEU A 56 5.90 1.02 -5.40
CA LEU A 56 6.79 0.30 -4.48
C LEU A 56 6.89 1.04 -3.15
N ALA A 57 7.07 2.37 -3.19
CA ALA A 57 7.09 3.22 -2.02
C ALA A 57 5.74 3.17 -1.28
N ASP A 58 4.61 3.08 -1.99
CA ASP A 58 3.26 2.96 -1.40
C ASP A 58 3.16 1.71 -0.56
N LYS A 59 3.56 0.58 -1.13
CA LYS A 59 3.55 -0.71 -0.44
C LYS A 59 4.52 -0.74 0.73
N PHE A 60 5.71 -0.18 0.56
CA PHE A 60 6.69 -0.10 1.66
C PHE A 60 6.16 0.72 2.85
N LEU A 61 5.54 1.86 2.58
CA LEU A 61 4.95 2.69 3.62
C LEU A 61 3.82 1.95 4.34
N MET A 62 2.86 1.39 3.58
CA MET A 62 1.71 0.67 4.14
C MET A 62 2.13 -0.55 4.97
N THR A 63 3.07 -1.36 4.47
CA THR A 63 3.56 -2.54 5.18
C THR A 63 4.32 -2.15 6.45
N THR A 64 5.18 -1.13 6.40
CA THR A 64 5.93 -0.64 7.57
C THR A 64 5.01 -0.07 8.64
N CYS A 65 4.03 0.75 8.26
CA CYS A 65 3.04 1.27 9.20
C CYS A 65 2.21 0.15 9.83
N THR A 66 1.76 -0.83 9.04
CA THR A 66 0.98 -1.98 9.55
C THR A 66 1.78 -2.81 10.56
N LEU A 67 3.05 -3.11 10.24
CA LEU A 67 3.96 -3.83 11.14
C LEU A 67 4.22 -3.05 12.42
N ALA A 68 4.53 -1.76 12.30
CA ALA A 68 4.83 -0.93 13.47
C ALA A 68 3.60 -0.77 14.37
N LEU A 69 2.40 -0.58 13.80
CA LEU A 69 1.15 -0.52 14.56
C LEU A 69 0.82 -1.85 15.23
N TYR A 70 1.14 -2.99 14.60
CA TYR A 70 1.01 -4.29 15.25
C TYR A 70 1.91 -4.40 16.49
N PHE A 71 3.20 -4.06 16.36
CA PHE A 71 4.13 -4.08 17.50
C PHE A 71 3.77 -3.05 18.58
N GLY A 72 3.20 -1.91 18.19
CA GLY A 72 2.66 -0.89 19.10
C GLY A 72 1.32 -1.25 19.72
N GLY A 73 0.73 -2.42 19.41
CA GLY A 73 -0.54 -2.88 19.97
C GLY A 73 -1.81 -2.24 19.37
N GLY A 74 -1.68 -1.43 18.31
CA GLY A 74 -2.81 -0.75 17.66
C GLY A 74 -3.59 -1.62 16.66
N ILE A 75 -3.00 -2.72 16.19
CA ILE A 75 -3.65 -3.66 15.25
C ILE A 75 -3.49 -5.09 15.79
N PRO A 76 -4.55 -5.92 15.83
CA PRO A 76 -4.42 -7.32 16.21
C PRO A 76 -3.72 -8.15 15.12
N LEU A 77 -3.00 -9.20 15.53
CA LEU A 77 -2.15 -10.01 14.64
C LEU A 77 -2.89 -10.53 13.40
N TYR A 78 -4.14 -10.96 13.54
CA TYR A 78 -4.91 -11.52 12.43
C TYR A 78 -5.21 -10.48 11.33
N VAL A 79 -5.49 -9.21 11.69
CA VAL A 79 -5.71 -8.14 10.71
C VAL A 79 -4.40 -7.80 10.00
N ALA A 80 -3.32 -7.64 10.77
CA ALA A 80 -2.01 -7.32 10.23
C ALA A 80 -1.50 -8.41 9.26
N SER A 81 -1.63 -9.69 9.62
CA SER A 81 -1.19 -10.82 8.79
C SER A 81 -2.01 -10.94 7.51
N ILE A 82 -3.33 -10.70 7.56
CA ILE A 82 -4.20 -10.70 6.38
C ILE A 82 -3.83 -9.57 5.42
N ILE A 83 -3.61 -8.35 5.93
CA ILE A 83 -3.20 -7.19 5.11
C ILE A 83 -1.87 -7.47 4.42
N ILE A 84 -0.84 -7.84 5.18
CA ILE A 84 0.51 -8.09 4.66
C ILE A 84 0.51 -9.27 3.69
N GLY A 85 -0.14 -10.39 4.06
CA GLY A 85 -0.20 -11.58 3.22
C GLY A 85 -0.86 -11.30 1.86
N ARG A 86 -1.97 -10.56 1.84
CA ARG A 86 -2.64 -10.15 0.61
C ARG A 86 -1.77 -9.23 -0.25
N ASP A 87 -1.11 -8.26 0.36
CA ASP A 87 -0.26 -7.31 -0.37
C ASP A 87 1.00 -7.98 -0.94
N MET A 88 1.57 -8.94 -0.21
CA MET A 88 2.65 -9.80 -0.71
C MET A 88 2.17 -10.67 -1.88
N MET A 89 1.01 -11.30 -1.76
CA MET A 89 0.40 -12.11 -2.83
C MET A 89 0.22 -11.29 -4.12
N LEU A 90 -0.38 -10.09 -4.02
CA LEU A 90 -0.57 -9.22 -5.18
C LEU A 90 0.75 -8.70 -5.77
N SER A 91 1.73 -8.40 -4.91
CA SER A 91 3.07 -7.97 -5.35
C SER A 91 3.78 -9.08 -6.11
N PHE A 92 3.74 -10.31 -5.58
CA PHE A 92 4.31 -11.48 -6.22
C PHE A 92 3.61 -11.80 -7.55
N MET A 93 2.28 -11.77 -7.59
CA MET A 93 1.51 -12.00 -8.81
C MET A 93 1.82 -10.96 -9.91
N ALA A 94 1.91 -9.67 -9.55
CA ALA A 94 2.31 -8.62 -10.47
C ALA A 94 3.76 -8.79 -10.96
N PHE A 95 4.68 -9.15 -10.06
CA PHE A 95 6.08 -9.42 -10.42
C PHE A 95 6.20 -10.62 -11.34
N TYR A 96 5.52 -11.71 -11.01
CA TYR A 96 5.51 -12.96 -11.77
C TYR A 96 5.00 -12.74 -13.19
N MET A 97 3.83 -12.12 -13.35
CA MET A 97 3.27 -11.83 -14.67
C MET A 97 4.15 -10.91 -15.50
N ARG A 98 4.77 -9.90 -14.89
CA ARG A 98 5.76 -9.07 -15.58
C ARG A 98 6.96 -9.90 -16.05
N TYR A 99 7.46 -10.80 -15.23
CA TYR A 99 8.61 -11.64 -15.55
C TYR A 99 8.31 -12.66 -16.68
N THR A 100 7.12 -13.25 -16.71
CA THR A 100 6.71 -14.17 -17.79
C THR A 100 6.45 -13.46 -19.10
N SER A 101 5.99 -12.21 -19.07
CA SER A 101 5.70 -11.39 -20.26
C SER A 101 6.93 -10.85 -20.98
N LEU A 102 8.13 -10.99 -20.40
CA LEU A 102 9.36 -10.44 -20.98
C LEU A 102 9.85 -11.26 -22.20
N PRO A 103 10.11 -10.63 -23.36
CA PRO A 103 10.70 -11.30 -24.51
C PRO A 103 12.13 -11.75 -24.21
N ALA A 104 12.51 -12.94 -24.71
CA ALA A 104 13.86 -13.47 -24.54
C ALA A 104 14.92 -12.57 -25.21
N PRO A 105 16.15 -12.41 -24.66
CA PRO A 105 16.62 -12.91 -23.34
C PRO A 105 16.05 -12.15 -22.14
N LYS A 106 15.74 -12.90 -21.07
CA LYS A 106 15.25 -12.36 -19.80
C LYS A 106 16.41 -11.81 -18.97
N THR A 107 16.55 -10.50 -18.90
CA THR A 107 17.61 -9.80 -18.13
C THR A 107 16.99 -8.78 -17.18
N LEU A 108 17.65 -8.50 -16.05
CA LEU A 108 17.18 -7.48 -15.09
C LEU A 108 17.07 -6.09 -15.73
N ARG A 109 18.00 -5.72 -16.62
CA ARG A 109 17.92 -4.47 -17.39
C ARG A 109 16.63 -4.37 -18.23
N ARG A 110 16.17 -5.49 -18.81
CA ARG A 110 14.91 -5.58 -19.56
C ARG A 110 13.69 -5.59 -18.66
N TYR A 111 13.78 -6.19 -17.48
CA TYR A 111 12.72 -6.12 -16.49
C TYR A 111 12.38 -4.65 -16.18
N PHE A 112 13.40 -3.80 -16.02
CA PHE A 112 13.24 -2.36 -15.82
C PHE A 112 13.07 -1.53 -17.11
N ASP A 113 12.95 -2.16 -18.29
CA ASP A 113 12.79 -1.45 -19.56
C ASP A 113 11.32 -1.04 -19.78
N PRO A 114 11.03 0.27 -19.88
CA PRO A 114 9.68 0.82 -20.01
C PRO A 114 9.00 0.59 -21.35
N LYS A 115 9.75 0.27 -22.40
CA LYS A 115 9.19 0.16 -23.76
C LYS A 115 8.41 -1.15 -23.96
N ILE A 116 8.52 -2.09 -23.03
CA ILE A 116 7.91 -3.41 -23.13
C ILE A 116 6.52 -3.36 -22.50
N SER A 117 5.47 -3.40 -23.33
CA SER A 117 4.09 -3.49 -22.85
C SER A 117 3.91 -4.76 -22.04
N THR A 118 3.78 -4.59 -20.72
CA THR A 118 3.64 -5.71 -19.79
C THR A 118 2.16 -6.05 -19.66
N HIS A 119 1.84 -7.34 -19.55
CA HIS A 119 0.51 -7.80 -19.13
C HIS A 119 0.14 -7.18 -17.79
N THR A 120 -0.80 -6.24 -17.79
CA THR A 120 -1.28 -5.61 -16.56
C THR A 120 -2.26 -6.55 -15.88
N VAL A 121 -2.08 -6.73 -14.56
CA VAL A 121 -3.11 -7.36 -13.74
C VAL A 121 -4.32 -6.43 -13.81
N LEU A 122 -5.42 -6.88 -14.41
CA LEU A 122 -6.60 -6.04 -14.50
C LEU A 122 -7.06 -5.66 -13.08
N PRO A 123 -7.24 -4.36 -12.80
CA PRO A 123 -7.57 -3.93 -11.46
C PRO A 123 -9.01 -4.31 -11.14
N ASN A 124 -9.18 -5.21 -10.18
CA ASN A 124 -10.49 -5.59 -9.68
C ASN A 124 -11.08 -4.47 -8.79
N MET A 125 -12.36 -4.17 -8.97
CA MET A 125 -13.07 -3.16 -8.17
C MET A 125 -13.01 -3.47 -6.67
N LEU A 126 -13.16 -4.74 -6.28
CA LEU A 126 -12.99 -5.18 -4.89
C LEU A 126 -11.59 -4.90 -4.36
N GLY A 127 -10.57 -5.04 -5.21
CA GLY A 127 -9.19 -4.72 -4.86
C GLY A 127 -8.97 -3.23 -4.59
N LYS A 128 -9.60 -2.35 -5.39
CA LYS A 128 -9.51 -0.90 -5.19
C LYS A 128 -10.20 -0.46 -3.90
N ILE A 129 -11.43 -0.95 -3.67
CA ILE A 129 -12.19 -0.64 -2.45
C ILE A 129 -11.42 -1.10 -1.22
N ASN A 130 -10.93 -2.35 -1.21
CA ASN A 130 -10.16 -2.86 -0.08
C ASN A 130 -8.90 -2.02 0.21
N THR A 131 -8.15 -1.65 -0.84
CA THR A 131 -6.93 -0.85 -0.65
C THR A 131 -7.27 0.55 -0.10
N ALA A 132 -8.39 1.15 -0.52
CA ALA A 132 -8.86 2.41 0.05
C ALA A 132 -9.25 2.26 1.53
N LEU A 133 -9.99 1.21 1.88
CA LEU A 133 -10.36 0.92 3.27
C LEU A 133 -9.12 0.66 4.15
N GLN A 134 -8.12 -0.06 3.65
CA GLN A 134 -6.86 -0.29 4.36
C GLN A 134 -6.09 1.02 4.59
N MET A 135 -6.02 1.92 3.60
CA MET A 135 -5.38 3.23 3.78
C MET A 135 -6.08 4.08 4.84
N VAL A 136 -7.42 4.10 4.84
CA VAL A 136 -8.21 4.82 5.85
C VAL A 136 -8.01 4.19 7.23
N TYR A 137 -7.94 2.86 7.33
CA TYR A 137 -7.73 2.17 8.59
C TYR A 137 -6.35 2.44 9.18
N VAL A 138 -5.28 2.19 8.42
CA VAL A 138 -3.90 2.40 8.87
C VAL A 138 -3.65 3.87 9.15
N GLY A 139 -4.05 4.77 8.25
CA GLY A 139 -3.92 6.20 8.45
C GLY A 139 -4.73 6.68 9.67
N GLY A 140 -5.97 6.24 9.81
CA GLY A 140 -6.81 6.59 10.96
C GLY A 140 -6.23 6.12 12.29
N LEU A 141 -5.65 4.92 12.35
CA LEU A 141 -4.95 4.42 13.54
C LEU A 141 -3.72 5.25 13.90
N VAL A 142 -2.99 5.73 12.90
CA VAL A 142 -1.86 6.65 13.11
C VAL A 142 -2.31 7.97 13.74
N PHE A 143 -3.48 8.50 13.34
CA PHE A 143 -4.05 9.71 13.92
C PHE A 143 -4.88 9.48 15.18
N LEU A 144 -5.20 8.23 15.52
CA LEU A 144 -6.13 7.87 16.60
C LEU A 144 -5.76 8.54 17.93
N PRO A 145 -4.50 8.51 18.41
CA PRO A 145 -4.16 9.14 19.69
C PRO A 145 -4.42 10.66 19.69
N GLY A 146 -4.22 11.31 18.54
CA GLY A 146 -4.52 12.74 18.37
C GLY A 146 -6.01 13.02 18.29
N LEU A 147 -6.78 12.18 17.60
CA LEU A 147 -8.22 12.30 17.46
C LEU A 147 -8.95 12.09 18.80
N GLU A 148 -8.56 11.07 19.57
CA GLU A 148 -9.13 10.81 20.89
C GLU A 148 -8.87 11.97 21.86
N HIS A 149 -7.68 12.55 21.81
CA HIS A 149 -7.34 13.73 22.62
C HIS A 149 -8.20 14.96 22.26
N ILE A 150 -8.56 15.15 20.99
CA ILE A 150 -9.36 16.30 20.54
C ILE A 150 -10.86 16.07 20.77
N LEU A 151 -11.36 14.89 20.45
CA LEU A 151 -12.79 14.57 20.46
C LEU A 151 -13.28 14.04 21.80
N ALA A 152 -12.39 13.58 22.69
CA ALA A 152 -12.72 12.95 23.96
C ALA A 152 -13.72 11.77 23.83
N LEU A 153 -13.70 11.10 22.67
CA LEU A 153 -14.53 9.92 22.37
C LEU A 153 -13.64 8.66 22.36
N PRO A 154 -14.14 7.52 22.86
CA PRO A 154 -13.44 6.23 22.76
C PRO A 154 -13.55 5.70 21.32
N LEU A 155 -12.58 6.05 20.48
CA LEU A 155 -12.55 5.68 19.06
C LEU A 155 -11.90 4.31 18.84
N ASP A 156 -11.12 3.83 19.80
CA ASP A 156 -10.54 2.48 19.88
C ASP A 156 -11.52 1.37 19.47
N THR A 157 -12.73 1.37 20.03
CA THR A 157 -13.74 0.34 19.80
C THR A 157 -14.25 0.41 18.36
N ILE A 158 -14.48 1.62 17.84
CA ILE A 158 -14.92 1.84 16.46
C ILE A 158 -13.86 1.35 15.48
N PHE A 159 -12.59 1.66 15.73
CA PHE A 159 -11.47 1.22 14.90
C PHE A 159 -11.26 -0.30 14.98
N SER A 160 -11.52 -0.93 16.11
CA SER A 160 -11.47 -2.39 16.22
C SER A 160 -12.49 -3.07 15.29
N TRP A 161 -13.75 -2.60 15.29
CA TRP A 161 -14.80 -3.07 14.38
C TRP A 161 -14.46 -2.78 12.92
N TYR A 162 -13.90 -1.60 12.66
CA TYR A 162 -13.46 -1.24 11.32
C TYR A 162 -12.33 -2.18 10.83
N GLY A 163 -11.41 -2.57 11.72
CA GLY A 163 -10.37 -3.56 11.44
C GLY A 163 -10.93 -4.92 11.01
N VAL A 164 -12.04 -5.37 11.60
CA VAL A 164 -12.73 -6.61 11.19
C VAL A 164 -13.31 -6.47 9.78
N VAL A 165 -13.93 -5.33 9.45
CA VAL A 165 -14.44 -5.04 8.11
C VAL A 165 -13.29 -5.03 7.09
N VAL A 166 -12.16 -4.43 7.43
CA VAL A 166 -10.96 -4.38 6.59
C VAL A 166 -10.40 -5.78 6.37
N ALA A 167 -10.28 -6.60 7.41
CA ALA A 167 -9.82 -7.99 7.27
C ALA A 167 -10.76 -8.81 6.37
N GLY A 168 -12.08 -8.69 6.55
CA GLY A 168 -13.08 -9.37 5.73
C GLY A 168 -13.00 -8.96 4.26
N THR A 169 -12.94 -7.66 3.98
CA THR A 169 -12.80 -7.13 2.61
C THR A 169 -11.44 -7.46 1.99
N THR A 170 -10.38 -7.59 2.80
CA THR A 170 -9.05 -8.00 2.34
C THR A 170 -9.05 -9.46 1.90
N LEU A 171 -9.64 -10.35 2.70
CA LEU A 171 -9.80 -11.77 2.34
C LEU A 171 -10.66 -11.92 1.08
N ALA A 172 -11.81 -11.23 1.03
CA ALA A 172 -12.69 -11.25 -0.14
C ALA A 172 -11.96 -10.75 -1.40
N SER A 173 -11.18 -9.67 -1.28
CA SER A 173 -10.33 -9.16 -2.37
C SER A 173 -9.29 -10.19 -2.79
N GLY A 174 -8.57 -10.81 -1.85
CA GLY A 174 -7.53 -11.81 -2.14
C GLY A 174 -8.10 -13.03 -2.87
N CYS A 175 -9.20 -13.59 -2.34
CA CYS A 175 -9.94 -14.68 -2.98
C CYS A 175 -10.40 -14.31 -4.39
N SER A 176 -10.95 -13.10 -4.58
CA SER A 176 -11.41 -12.68 -5.90
C SER A 176 -10.28 -12.64 -6.95
N TYR A 177 -9.05 -12.31 -6.56
CA TYR A 177 -7.90 -12.39 -7.46
C TYR A 177 -7.45 -13.83 -7.75
N LEU A 178 -7.58 -14.76 -6.79
CA LEU A 178 -7.25 -16.18 -6.99
C LEU A 178 -8.29 -16.90 -7.85
N PHE A 179 -9.58 -16.61 -7.66
CA PHE A 179 -10.68 -17.30 -8.33
C PHE A 179 -11.12 -16.68 -9.65
N SER A 180 -10.71 -15.45 -9.96
CA SER A 180 -11.01 -14.86 -11.27
C SER A 180 -10.17 -15.54 -12.36
N ARG A 181 -10.73 -16.61 -12.96
CA ARG A 181 -10.13 -17.39 -14.06
C ARG A 181 -9.99 -16.62 -15.39
N GLY A 182 -10.15 -15.29 -15.40
CA GLY A 182 -10.20 -14.45 -16.60
C GLY A 182 -9.34 -13.18 -16.58
N THR A 183 -8.49 -12.98 -15.57
CA THR A 183 -7.66 -11.76 -15.43
C THR A 183 -6.37 -11.75 -16.24
N VAL A 184 -6.07 -12.83 -16.97
CA VAL A 184 -4.96 -12.89 -17.93
C VAL A 184 -5.56 -13.01 -19.33
N ARG A 185 -5.83 -11.87 -19.98
CA ARG A 185 -6.05 -11.85 -21.43
C ARG A 185 -4.68 -11.72 -22.11
N LEU A 186 -4.38 -12.68 -22.97
CA LEU A 186 -3.27 -12.59 -23.93
C LEU A 186 -3.49 -11.36 -24.82
N PRO A 187 -2.43 -10.67 -25.29
CA PRO A 187 -2.62 -9.55 -26.19
C PRO A 187 -3.21 -10.12 -27.47
N VAL A 188 -4.27 -9.51 -27.96
CA VAL A 188 -4.74 -9.78 -29.32
C VAL A 188 -3.59 -9.39 -30.25
N GLN A 189 -3.11 -10.36 -31.03
CA GLN A 189 -2.10 -10.17 -32.08
C GLN A 189 -2.59 -9.17 -33.13
#